data_AF-A0A1Y1MRM5-F1
#
_entry.id   AF-A0A1Y1MRM5-F1
#
_cell.length_a   1.000
_cell.length_b   1.000
_cell.length_c   1.000
_cell.angle_alpha   90.00
_cell.angle_beta   90.00
_cell.angle_gamma   90.00
#
_symmetry.space_group_name_H-M   'P 1'
#
loop_
_entity.id
_entity.type
_entity.pdbx_description
1 polymer ?
#
loop_
_entity_poly.entity_id
_entity_poly.type
_entity_poly.pdbx_seq_one_letter_code
_entity_poly.pdbx_strand_id
1 'polypeptide(L)'
;WNDWPYGLDKRVVHLVVWTKFELEANQTSGDLTDKAKAEIDAFVTRTFRTRVPEENVVWFRNWAALKSIHAVEHFHVMMYEPDPEFVREVTNGDVAPSAKADL
;
A
#
# COMPACT_ATOMS: atom_id res chain seq x y z
N TRP A 1 7.86 -3.72 -3.29
CA TRP A 1 8.18 -3.12 -1.96
C TRP A 1 8.32 -1.61 -2.09
N ASN A 2 8.27 -0.83 -1.00
CA ASN A 2 8.62 0.60 -1.05
C ASN A 2 10.14 0.80 -0.94
N ASP A 3 10.72 1.55 -1.86
CA ASP A 3 12.14 1.83 -1.94
C ASP A 3 12.62 2.90 -0.95
N TRP A 4 11.70 3.70 -0.37
CA TRP A 4 11.94 4.64 0.73
C TRP A 4 10.92 4.41 1.86
N PRO A 5 11.08 3.35 2.67
CA PRO A 5 10.23 3.16 3.83
C PRO A 5 10.41 4.36 4.77
N TYR A 6 9.31 4.84 5.35
CA TYR A 6 9.40 5.74 6.50
C TYR A 6 10.26 5.07 7.59
N GLY A 7 10.89 5.86 8.46
CA GLY A 7 11.71 5.38 9.59
C GLY A 7 10.88 4.62 10.63
N LEU A 8 10.36 3.47 10.22
CA LEU A 8 9.43 2.61 10.93
C LEU A 8 10.19 1.43 11.49
N ASP A 9 9.58 0.81 12.49
CA ASP A 9 10.06 -0.45 13.05
C ASP A 9 10.31 -1.46 11.92
N LYS A 10 11.43 -2.21 11.98
CA LYS A 10 11.81 -3.22 10.97
C LYS A 10 10.75 -4.32 10.80
N ARG A 11 9.86 -4.44 11.77
CA ARG A 11 8.70 -5.34 11.75
C ARG A 11 7.55 -4.85 10.87
N VAL A 12 7.58 -3.59 10.43
CA VAL A 12 6.57 -3.05 9.52
C VAL A 12 6.97 -3.31 8.07
N VAL A 13 6.12 -4.04 7.37
CA VAL A 13 6.24 -4.23 5.92
C VAL A 13 5.43 -3.15 5.21
N HIS A 14 6.09 -2.38 4.36
CA HIS A 14 5.49 -1.29 3.58
C HIS A 14 5.41 -1.67 2.11
N LEU A 15 4.19 -1.93 1.64
CA LEU A 15 3.91 -2.22 0.23
C LEU A 15 3.30 -1.01 -0.47
N VAL A 16 3.57 -0.92 -1.78
CA VAL A 16 2.92 0.02 -2.70
C VAL A 16 2.03 -0.80 -3.62
N VAL A 17 0.74 -0.48 -3.63
CA VAL A 17 -0.25 -1.11 -4.50
C VAL A 17 -0.55 -0.16 -5.64
N TRP A 18 -0.25 -0.60 -6.86
CA TRP A 18 -0.46 0.17 -8.09
C TRP A 18 -1.79 -0.18 -8.73
N THR A 19 -2.56 0.83 -9.12
CA THR A 19 -3.82 0.65 -9.85
C THR A 19 -3.62 1.03 -11.32
N LYS A 20 -4.21 0.23 -12.22
CA LYS A 20 -4.23 0.53 -13.67
C LYS A 20 -5.30 1.55 -14.06
N PHE A 21 -6.10 1.97 -13.10
CA PHE A 21 -7.22 2.90 -13.24
C PHE A 21 -7.10 4.01 -12.21
N GLU A 22 -7.75 5.13 -12.49
CA GLU A 22 -7.80 6.27 -11.58
C GLU A 22 -8.70 5.98 -10.38
N LEU A 23 -8.24 6.40 -9.20
CA LEU A 23 -9.06 6.36 -7.99
C LEU A 23 -9.85 7.67 -7.87
N GLU A 24 -11.17 7.58 -8.00
CA GLU A 24 -12.07 8.72 -7.99
C GLU A 24 -11.82 9.63 -6.78
N ALA A 25 -11.54 10.90 -7.07
CA ALA A 25 -11.32 11.93 -6.07
C ALA A 25 -12.46 12.96 -6.10
N ASN A 26 -12.81 13.49 -4.94
CA ASN A 26 -13.67 14.64 -4.78
C ASN A 26 -12.98 15.86 -5.40
N GLN A 27 -13.65 16.47 -6.39
CA GLN A 27 -13.11 17.59 -7.16
C GLN A 27 -12.84 18.84 -6.32
N THR A 28 -13.51 18.98 -5.17
CA THR A 28 -13.40 20.14 -4.29
C THR A 28 -12.31 19.98 -3.24
N SER A 29 -12.17 18.79 -2.65
CA SER A 29 -11.18 18.54 -1.57
C SER A 29 -9.89 17.89 -2.06
N GLY A 30 -9.89 17.25 -3.23
CA GLY A 30 -8.77 16.44 -3.72
C GLY A 30 -8.59 15.10 -2.98
N ASP A 31 -9.48 14.78 -2.04
CA ASP A 31 -9.52 13.51 -1.31
C ASP A 31 -10.28 12.44 -2.11
N LEU A 32 -10.07 11.16 -1.81
CA LEU A 32 -10.87 10.07 -2.39
C LEU A 32 -12.35 10.25 -2.09
N THR A 33 -13.21 9.89 -3.05
CA THR A 33 -14.65 9.75 -2.76
C THR A 33 -14.88 8.66 -1.71
N ASP A 34 -15.97 8.75 -0.94
CA ASP A 34 -16.30 7.72 0.05
C ASP A 34 -16.45 6.33 -0.59
N LYS A 35 -16.97 6.30 -1.82
CA LYS A 35 -17.04 5.07 -2.63
C LYS A 35 -15.66 4.51 -2.91
N ALA A 36 -14.72 5.33 -3.41
CA ALA A 36 -13.36 4.87 -3.69
C ALA A 36 -12.63 4.43 -2.41
N LYS A 37 -12.84 5.10 -1.28
CA LYS A 37 -12.32 4.66 0.03
C LYS A 37 -12.87 3.29 0.42
N ALA A 38 -14.17 3.08 0.28
CA ALA A 38 -14.81 1.80 0.59
C ALA A 38 -14.31 0.66 -0.33
N GLU A 39 -14.09 0.93 -1.61
CA GLU A 39 -13.55 -0.05 -2.56
C GLU A 39 -12.11 -0.46 -2.20
N ILE A 40 -11.26 0.52 -1.86
CA ILE A 40 -9.89 0.25 -1.40
C ILE A 40 -9.91 -0.52 -0.08
N ASP A 41 -10.74 -0.11 0.89
CA ASP A 41 -10.81 -0.78 2.18
C ASP A 41 -11.33 -2.22 2.05
N ALA A 42 -12.31 -2.46 1.17
CA ALA A 42 -12.79 -3.81 0.86
C ALA A 42 -11.71 -4.67 0.17
N PHE A 43 -10.91 -4.08 -0.71
CA PHE A 43 -9.74 -4.76 -1.28
C PHE A 43 -8.72 -5.10 -0.19
N VAL A 44 -8.35 -4.13 0.66
CA VAL A 44 -7.36 -4.32 1.73
C VAL A 44 -7.84 -5.38 2.72
N THR A 45 -9.12 -5.36 3.05
CA THR A 45 -9.74 -6.35 3.94
C THR A 45 -9.63 -7.75 3.37
N ARG A 46 -10.01 -7.95 2.11
CA ARG A 46 -9.99 -9.27 1.46
C ARG A 46 -8.57 -9.81 1.28
N THR A 47 -7.63 -8.95 0.92
CA THR A 47 -6.26 -9.36 0.54
C THR A 47 -5.34 -9.48 1.75
N PHE A 48 -5.40 -8.54 2.70
CA PHE A 48 -4.45 -8.47 3.81
C PHE A 48 -5.08 -8.81 5.16
N ARG A 49 -6.26 -8.28 5.49
CA ARG A 49 -6.89 -8.50 6.81
C ARG A 49 -7.43 -9.93 7.02
N THR A 50 -7.48 -10.75 5.97
CA THR A 50 -7.76 -12.19 6.06
C THR A 50 -6.55 -13.02 6.55
N ARG A 51 -5.35 -12.43 6.51
CA ARG A 51 -4.06 -13.10 6.82
C ARG A 51 -3.29 -12.40 7.94
N VAL A 52 -3.57 -11.12 8.17
CA VAL A 52 -2.96 -10.28 9.21
C VAL A 52 -4.10 -9.67 10.04
N PRO A 53 -4.00 -9.60 11.38
CA PRO A 53 -5.02 -8.95 12.22
C PRO A 53 -5.34 -7.53 11.74
N GLU A 54 -6.62 -7.16 11.75
CA GLU A 54 -7.09 -5.88 11.20
C GLU A 54 -6.40 -4.67 11.85
N GLU A 55 -6.17 -4.73 13.16
CA GLU A 55 -5.46 -3.71 13.93
C GLU A 55 -4.00 -3.52 13.50
N ASN A 56 -3.42 -4.53 12.82
CA ASN A 56 -2.05 -4.51 12.33
C ASN A 56 -1.96 -4.13 10.84
N VAL A 57 -3.08 -3.79 10.19
CA VAL A 57 -3.12 -3.40 8.78
C VAL A 57 -3.69 -2.00 8.63
N VAL A 58 -2.88 -1.09 8.11
CA VAL A 58 -3.33 0.27 7.74
C VAL A 58 -3.01 0.55 6.29
N TRP A 59 -3.84 1.36 5.64
CA TRP A 59 -3.59 1.82 4.30
C TRP A 59 -3.79 3.34 4.21
N PHE A 60 -3.05 3.97 3.31
CA PHE A 60 -3.19 5.40 3.05
C PHE A 60 -2.79 5.72 1.61
N ARG A 61 -3.33 6.81 1.08
CA ARG A 61 -2.95 7.37 -0.23
C ARG A 61 -2.32 8.74 0.01
N ASN A 62 -1.21 9.01 -0.68
CA ASN A 62 -0.64 10.36 -0.68
C ASN A 62 -1.47 11.30 -1.55
N TRP A 63 -1.61 12.54 -1.10
CA TRP A 63 -2.41 13.57 -1.75
C TRP A 63 -1.89 13.85 -3.17
N ALA A 64 -2.80 14.15 -4.10
CA ALA A 64 -2.46 14.36 -5.50
C ALA A 64 -1.40 15.46 -5.72
N ALA A 65 -1.33 16.46 -4.82
CA ALA A 65 -0.36 17.55 -4.86
C ALA A 65 1.11 17.11 -4.60
N LEU A 66 1.34 15.90 -4.10
CA LEU A 66 2.67 15.35 -3.80
C LEU A 66 3.14 14.30 -4.81
N LYS A 67 2.41 14.09 -5.91
CA LYS A 67 2.72 13.06 -6.89
C LYS A 67 3.70 13.56 -7.96
N SER A 68 4.75 12.79 -8.21
CA SER A 68 5.68 13.00 -9.33
C SER A 68 5.20 12.37 -10.64
N ILE A 69 4.27 11.40 -10.59
CA ILE A 69 3.73 10.69 -11.76
C ILE A 69 2.21 10.69 -11.68
N HIS A 70 1.56 11.43 -12.58
CA HIS A 70 0.10 11.59 -12.62
C HIS A 70 -0.63 10.41 -13.28
N ALA A 71 0.07 9.60 -14.07
CA ALA A 71 -0.54 8.56 -14.92
C ALA A 71 -0.79 7.23 -14.20
N VAL A 72 -0.19 7.00 -13.02
CA VAL A 72 -0.34 5.75 -12.27
C VAL A 72 -0.67 6.04 -10.83
N GLU A 73 -1.89 5.69 -10.46
CA GLU A 73 -2.41 5.80 -9.11
C GLU A 73 -1.84 4.67 -8.23
N HIS A 74 -1.52 5.01 -6.99
CA HIS A 74 -1.06 4.04 -6.01
C HIS A 74 -1.49 4.44 -4.60
N PHE A 75 -1.61 3.44 -3.75
CA PHE A 75 -1.76 3.62 -2.31
C PHE A 75 -0.78 2.71 -1.58
N HIS A 76 -0.55 3.05 -0.33
CA HIS A 76 0.36 2.34 0.56
C HIS A 76 -0.43 1.43 1.47
N VAL A 77 0.10 0.22 1.69
CA VAL A 77 -0.37 -0.71 2.71
C VAL A 77 0.79 -0.98 3.65
N MET A 78 0.55 -0.82 4.95
CA MET A 78 1.48 -1.16 6.01
C MET A 78 0.91 -2.29 6.84
N MET A 79 1.76 -3.26 7.11
CA MET A 79 1.44 -4.42 7.94
C MET A 79 2.47 -4.54 9.04
N TYR A 80 2.02 -4.70 10.27
CA TYR A 80 2.88 -4.95 11.42
C TYR A 80 3.02 -6.46 11.67
N GLU A 81 4.26 -6.95 11.65
CA GLU A 81 4.63 -8.37 11.82
C GLU A 81 3.83 -9.36 10.94
N PRO A 82 3.68 -9.13 9.62
CA PRO A 82 3.04 -10.12 8.75
C PRO A 82 3.92 -11.36 8.59
N ASP A 83 3.30 -12.51 8.31
CA ASP A 83 4.00 -13.72 7.89
C ASP A 83 4.84 -13.42 6.62
N PRO A 84 6.17 -13.62 6.64
CA PRO A 84 7.03 -13.39 5.47
C PRO A 84 6.63 -14.21 4.24
N GLU A 85 6.09 -15.42 4.43
CA GLU A 85 5.60 -16.25 3.32
C GLU A 85 4.41 -15.58 2.63
N PHE A 86 3.47 -15.04 3.42
CA PHE A 86 2.34 -14.27 2.88
C PHE A 86 2.81 -13.02 2.13
N VAL A 87 3.81 -12.29 2.65
CA VAL A 87 4.37 -11.14 1.93
C VAL A 87 4.95 -11.57 0.59
N ARG A 88 5.68 -12.69 0.54
CA ARG A 88 6.22 -13.23 -0.71
C ARG A 88 5.12 -13.64 -1.69
N GLU A 89 4.05 -14.26 -1.22
CA GLU A 89 2.90 -14.64 -2.05
C GLU A 89 2.22 -13.43 -2.67
N VAL A 90 1.90 -12.41 -1.86
CA VAL A 90 1.16 -11.22 -2.33
C VAL A 90 2.01 -10.34 -3.25
N THR A 91 3.33 -10.34 -3.09
CA THR A 91 4.25 -9.62 -3.99
C THR A 91 4.73 -10.47 -5.16
N ASN A 92 4.33 -11.75 -5.26
CA ASN A 92 4.86 -12.72 -6.21
C ASN A 92 6.41 -12.77 -6.20
N GLY A 93 7.00 -12.68 -5.01
CA GLY A 93 8.45 -12.70 -4.81
C GLY A 93 9.19 -11.41 -5.17
N ASP A 94 8.48 -10.32 -5.50
CA ASP A 94 9.11 -9.02 -5.69
C ASP A 94 9.74 -8.54 -4.37
N VAL A 95 10.93 -7.93 -4.46
CA VAL A 95 11.75 -7.45 -3.35
C VAL A 95 12.25 -6.03 -3.64
N ALA A 96 12.33 -5.19 -2.61
CA ALA A 96 12.83 -3.83 -2.75
C ALA A 96 14.24 -3.86 -3.37
N PRO A 97 14.53 -3.05 -4.41
CA PRO A 97 15.91 -2.85 -4.86
C PRO A 97 16.89 -2.54 -3.72
N SER A 98 16.47 -1.81 -2.68
CA SER A 98 17.29 -1.52 -1.50
C SER A 98 17.68 -2.76 -0.68
N ALA A 99 16.84 -3.81 -0.67
CA ALA A 99 17.13 -5.07 0.01
C ALA A 99 18.06 -6.00 -0.80
N LYS A 100 18.34 -5.70 -2.08
CA LYS A 100 19.28 -6.45 -2.91
C LYS A 100 20.75 -6.01 -2.73
N ALA A 101 20.98 -4.84 -2.11
CA ALA A 101 22.32 -4.30 -1.91
C ALA A 101 23.10 -4.97 -0.76
N ASP A 102 22.43 -5.79 0.06
CA ASP A 102 23.00 -6.52 1.19
C ASP A 102 23.27 -8.01 0.89
N LEU A 103 23.34 -8.38 -0.39
CA LEU A 103 23.73 -9.72 -0.88
C LEU A 103 25.09 -9.71 -1.59
#